data_AF-A0A7V4CTZ8-F1
#
_entry.id   AF-A0A7V4CTZ8-F1
#
_cell.length_a   1.000
_cell.length_b   1.000
_cell.length_c   1.000
_cell.angle_alpha   90.00
_cell.angle_beta   90.00
_cell.angle_gamma   90.00
#
_symmetry.space_group_name_H-M   'P 1'
#
loop_
_entity.id
_entity.type
_entity.pdbx_description
1 polymer ?
#
loop_
_entity_poly.entity_id
_entity_poly.type
_entity_poly.pdbx_seq_one_letter_code
_entity_poly.pdbx_strand_id
1 'polypeptide(L)'
;MDQIDNINLESEDSLKPPTYFQMIFSQMIKDMKFVGMFTIILGALNCLSIVGAIIGIPYIFIGMRIREAAEQFDIFRMTNDARAMRMGFELQSKYFRIIKILIIVMLVLMVLGIILMIALIIPLISTIYEYQQYGS
;
A
#
# COMPACT_ATOMS: atom_id res chain seq x y z
N MET A 1 9.01 67.53 12.37
CA MET A 1 10.17 66.62 12.29
C MET A 1 10.16 65.78 13.54
N ASP A 2 9.71 64.54 13.39
CA ASP A 2 10.54 63.35 13.65
C ASP A 2 9.72 62.20 14.25
N GLN A 3 9.57 61.21 13.36
CA GLN A 3 9.45 59.79 13.63
C GLN A 3 8.06 59.30 14.06
N ILE A 4 7.21 59.25 13.03
CA ILE A 4 6.71 57.96 12.54
C ILE A 4 7.81 56.91 12.75
N ASP A 5 7.71 56.10 13.79
CA ASP A 5 8.45 54.83 13.91
C ASP A 5 7.92 54.11 15.13
N ASN A 6 6.80 53.42 14.92
CA ASN A 6 6.54 52.10 15.50
C ASN A 6 5.52 51.43 14.59
N ILE A 7 5.89 51.38 13.31
CA ILE A 7 5.33 50.38 12.42
C ILE A 7 5.87 49.07 13.00
N ASN A 8 5.02 48.32 13.71
CA ASN A 8 5.27 46.93 14.07
C ASN A 8 5.33 46.12 12.76
N LEU A 9 6.45 46.29 12.05
CA LEU A 9 6.96 45.50 10.95
C LEU A 9 7.68 44.29 11.55
N GLU A 10 6.94 43.45 12.25
CA GLU A 10 7.32 42.05 12.38
C GLU A 10 6.19 41.24 11.76
N SER A 11 6.18 41.28 10.43
CA SER A 11 5.82 40.12 9.63
C SER A 11 6.86 39.01 9.92
N GLU A 12 6.87 38.51 11.16
CA GLU A 12 7.40 37.18 11.45
C GLU A 12 6.37 36.19 10.91
N ASP A 13 6.40 36.01 9.59
CA ASP A 13 6.17 34.68 9.01
C ASP A 13 7.38 33.82 9.43
N SER A 14 7.54 33.65 10.74
CA SER A 14 8.56 32.81 11.34
C SER A 14 8.15 31.41 10.90
N LEU A 15 8.91 30.88 9.94
CA LEU A 15 8.77 29.55 9.39
C LEU A 15 9.03 28.54 10.54
N LYS A 16 8.07 28.37 11.45
CA LYS A 16 8.19 27.46 12.58
C LYS A 16 8.39 26.08 11.96
N PRO A 17 9.52 25.41 12.24
CA PRO A 17 9.79 24.13 11.64
C PRO A 17 8.63 23.19 11.98
N PRO A 18 8.13 22.42 11.00
CA PRO A 18 7.01 21.53 11.23
C PRO A 18 7.35 20.62 12.43
N THR A 19 6.41 20.51 13.36
CA THR A 19 6.59 19.69 14.55
C THR A 19 6.91 18.26 14.14
N TYR A 20 7.66 17.51 14.95
CA TYR A 20 8.01 16.10 14.68
C TYR A 20 6.81 15.26 14.24
N PHE A 21 5.66 15.42 14.91
CA PHE A 21 4.41 14.79 14.52
C PHE A 21 3.95 15.14 13.09
N GLN A 22 4.02 16.42 12.70
CA GLN A 22 3.61 16.87 11.37
C GLN A 22 4.50 16.27 10.28
N MET A 23 5.79 16.10 10.55
CA MET A 23 6.72 15.45 9.62
C MET A 23 6.37 13.97 9.42
N ILE A 24 6.19 13.21 10.52
CA ILE A 24 5.78 11.80 10.46
C ILE A 24 4.43 11.66 9.78
N PHE A 25 3.46 12.50 10.15
CA PHE A 25 2.12 12.44 9.58
C PHE A 25 2.14 12.75 8.09
N SER A 26 2.92 13.74 7.65
CA SER A 26 3.11 14.03 6.23
C SER A 26 3.80 12.88 5.49
N GLN A 27 4.80 12.24 6.10
CA GLN A 27 5.47 11.09 5.51
C GLN A 27 4.53 9.90 5.37
N MET A 28 3.75 9.61 6.41
CA MET A 28 2.73 8.55 6.41
C MET A 28 1.72 8.75 5.26
N ILE A 29 1.24 9.98 5.04
CA ILE A 29 0.33 10.28 3.93
C ILE A 29 0.98 9.97 2.58
N LYS A 30 2.25 10.33 2.39
CA LYS A 30 3.00 10.04 1.15
C LYS A 30 3.15 8.53 0.94
N ASP A 31 3.53 7.80 1.98
CA ASP A 31 3.72 6.36 1.94
C ASP A 31 2.39 5.65 1.63
N MET A 32 1.28 6.10 2.24
CA MET A 32 -0.06 5.57 1.94
C MET A 32 -0.48 5.82 0.49
N LYS A 33 -0.19 7.01 -0.08
CA LYS A 33 -0.44 7.30 -1.51
C LYS A 33 0.41 6.39 -2.41
N PHE A 34 1.68 6.18 -2.06
CA PHE A 34 2.58 5.29 -2.80
C PHE A 34 2.12 3.83 -2.75
N VAL A 35 1.85 3.30 -1.55
CA VAL A 35 1.34 1.93 -1.37
C VAL A 35 0.03 1.74 -2.11
N GLY A 36 -0.90 2.69 -2.06
CA GLY A 36 -2.15 2.63 -2.82
C GLY A 36 -1.92 2.54 -4.32
N MET A 37 -1.08 3.41 -4.88
CA MET A 37 -0.72 3.40 -6.30
C MET A 37 -0.03 2.09 -6.71
N PHE A 38 0.96 1.65 -5.93
CA PHE A 38 1.69 0.43 -6.18
C PHE A 38 0.77 -0.80 -6.15
N THR A 39 -0.15 -0.86 -5.19
CA THR A 39 -1.12 -1.95 -5.05
C THR A 39 -2.10 -1.98 -6.24
N ILE A 40 -2.54 -0.82 -6.74
CA ILE A 40 -3.37 -0.72 -7.94
C ILE A 40 -2.61 -1.25 -9.16
N ILE A 41 -1.34 -0.85 -9.35
CA ILE A 41 -0.51 -1.29 -10.47
C ILE A 41 -0.30 -2.81 -10.42
N LEU A 42 0.06 -3.36 -9.25
CA LEU A 42 0.19 -4.80 -9.07
C LEU A 42 -1.13 -5.55 -9.34
N GLY A 43 -2.26 -4.99 -8.88
CA GLY A 43 -3.58 -5.57 -9.16
C GLY A 43 -3.88 -5.58 -10.66
N ALA A 44 -3.60 -4.50 -11.38
CA ALA A 44 -3.78 -4.40 -12.82
C ALA A 44 -2.88 -5.38 -13.58
N LEU A 45 -1.62 -5.56 -13.16
CA LEU A 45 -0.71 -6.54 -13.74
C LEU A 45 -1.22 -7.97 -13.55
N ASN A 46 -1.78 -8.29 -12.38
CA ASN A 46 -2.38 -9.61 -12.14
C ASN A 46 -3.62 -9.87 -13.01
N CYS A 47 -4.35 -8.82 -13.40
CA CYS A 47 -5.52 -8.93 -14.27
C CYS A 47 -5.19 -9.30 -15.73
N LEU A 48 -3.91 -9.31 -16.15
CA LEU A 48 -3.54 -9.76 -17.50
C LEU A 48 -3.87 -11.24 -17.75
N SER A 49 -3.97 -12.04 -16.67
CA SER A 49 -4.39 -13.44 -16.76
C SER A 49 -5.82 -13.60 -16.25
N ILE A 50 -6.61 -14.48 -16.89
CA ILE A 50 -7.99 -14.78 -16.46
C ILE A 50 -8.01 -15.26 -15.00
N VAL A 51 -7.07 -16.13 -14.63
CA VAL A 51 -6.93 -16.65 -13.27
C VAL A 51 -6.50 -15.55 -12.29
N GLY A 52 -5.56 -14.70 -12.70
CA GLY A 52 -5.05 -13.60 -11.87
C GLY A 52 -6.06 -12.47 -11.68
N ALA A 53 -7.03 -12.29 -12.57
CA ALA A 53 -8.08 -11.27 -12.43
C ALA A 53 -8.96 -11.48 -11.19
N ILE A 54 -9.18 -12.73 -10.77
CA ILE A 54 -9.93 -13.08 -9.55
C ILE A 54 -9.26 -12.45 -8.30
N ILE A 55 -7.94 -12.39 -8.29
CA ILE A 55 -7.15 -11.84 -7.18
C ILE A 55 -6.83 -10.36 -7.43
N GLY A 56 -6.60 -9.97 -8.69
CA GLY A 56 -6.21 -8.62 -9.10
C GLY A 56 -7.29 -7.58 -8.83
N ILE A 57 -8.56 -7.89 -9.06
CA ILE A 57 -9.68 -6.97 -8.81
C ILE A 57 -9.76 -6.57 -7.32
N PRO A 58 -9.76 -7.52 -6.35
CA PRO A 58 -9.64 -7.20 -4.94
C PRO A 58 -8.44 -6.31 -4.60
N TYR A 59 -7.28 -6.57 -5.20
CA TYR A 59 -6.05 -5.78 -5.02
C TYR A 59 -6.22 -4.32 -5.46
N ILE A 60 -6.85 -4.09 -6.63
CA ILE A 60 -7.13 -2.73 -7.10
C ILE A 60 -8.06 -2.01 -6.11
N PHE A 61 -9.12 -2.67 -5.66
CA PHE A 61 -10.09 -2.08 -4.76
C PHE A 61 -9.48 -1.63 -3.42
N ILE A 62 -8.60 -2.44 -2.83
CA ILE A 62 -7.91 -2.06 -1.59
C ILE A 62 -6.89 -0.94 -1.81
N GLY A 63 -6.22 -0.91 -2.95
CA GLY A 63 -5.26 0.15 -3.29
C GLY A 63 -5.94 1.51 -3.44
N MET A 64 -7.14 1.52 -4.02
CA MET A 64 -7.99 2.73 -4.02
C MET A 64 -8.36 3.14 -2.59
N ARG A 65 -8.71 2.18 -1.72
CA ARG A 65 -9.15 2.46 -0.34
C ARG A 65 -8.09 3.14 0.53
N ILE A 66 -6.84 2.67 0.47
CA ILE A 66 -5.75 3.29 1.24
C ILE A 66 -5.36 4.66 0.69
N ARG A 67 -5.52 4.86 -0.63
CA ARG A 67 -5.28 6.14 -1.28
C ARG A 67 -6.36 7.17 -0.90
N GLU A 68 -7.63 6.79 -0.86
CA GLU A 68 -8.72 7.62 -0.33
C GLU A 68 -8.45 8.01 1.13
N ALA A 69 -7.98 7.07 1.96
CA ALA A 69 -7.62 7.36 3.35
C ALA A 69 -6.51 8.42 3.43
N ALA A 70 -5.49 8.32 2.57
CA ALA A 70 -4.40 9.27 2.51
C ALA A 70 -4.87 10.67 2.11
N GLU A 71 -5.83 10.76 1.20
CA GLU A 71 -6.45 12.02 0.79
C GLU A 71 -7.22 12.67 1.95
N GLN A 72 -8.00 11.90 2.70
CA GLN A 72 -8.70 12.41 3.90
C GLN A 72 -7.73 12.90 4.98
N PHE A 73 -6.61 12.21 5.19
CA PHE A 73 -5.56 12.67 6.09
C PHE A 73 -4.85 13.94 5.60
N ASP A 74 -4.70 14.11 4.28
CA ASP A 74 -4.15 15.32 3.69
C ASP A 74 -5.12 16.51 3.87
N ILE A 75 -6.42 16.28 3.69
CA ILE A 75 -7.47 17.27 3.98
C ILE A 75 -7.40 17.68 5.44
N PHE A 76 -7.34 16.73 6.37
CA PHE A 76 -7.17 17.03 7.80
C PHE A 76 -5.91 17.84 8.08
N ARG A 77 -4.77 17.49 7.45
CA ARG A 77 -3.51 18.24 7.59
C ARG A 77 -3.65 19.70 7.15
N MET A 78 -4.41 19.96 6.09
CA MET A 78 -4.60 21.30 5.52
C MET A 78 -5.67 22.12 6.22
N THR A 79 -6.73 21.47 6.73
CA THR A 79 -7.95 22.15 7.21
C THR A 79 -8.18 22.02 8.71
N ASN A 80 -7.46 21.11 9.38
CA ASN A 80 -7.68 20.72 10.77
C ASN A 80 -9.12 20.21 11.05
N ASP A 81 -9.81 19.69 10.02
CA ASP A 81 -11.16 19.15 10.15
C ASP A 81 -11.16 17.74 10.77
N ALA A 82 -11.64 17.63 12.01
CA ALA A 82 -11.77 16.36 12.73
C ALA A 82 -12.65 15.33 12.01
N ARG A 83 -13.59 15.76 11.15
CA ARG A 83 -14.41 14.85 10.33
C ARG A 83 -13.55 14.14 9.28
N ALA A 84 -12.65 14.88 8.62
CA ALA A 84 -11.71 14.31 7.64
C ALA A 84 -10.76 13.30 8.32
N MET A 85 -10.28 13.61 9.53
CA MET A 85 -9.46 12.68 10.32
C MET A 85 -10.21 11.37 10.62
N ARG A 86 -11.46 11.45 11.08
CA ARG A 86 -12.29 10.28 11.37
C ARG A 86 -12.55 9.44 10.11
N MET A 87 -12.83 10.10 8.99
CA MET A 87 -13.02 9.42 7.70
C MET A 87 -11.74 8.70 7.25
N GLY A 88 -10.58 9.35 7.39
CA GLY A 88 -9.28 8.74 7.09
C GLY A 88 -9.06 7.44 7.85
N PHE A 89 -9.31 7.42 9.17
CA PHE A 89 -9.22 6.19 9.97
C PHE A 89 -10.26 5.13 9.60
N GLU A 90 -11.48 5.52 9.25
CA GLU A 90 -12.50 4.57 8.82
C GLU A 90 -12.09 3.86 7.52
N LEU A 91 -11.58 4.62 6.54
CA LEU A 91 -11.08 4.08 5.27
C LEU A 91 -9.84 3.21 5.49
N GLN A 92 -8.91 3.65 6.33
CA GLN A 92 -7.72 2.88 6.70
C GLN A 92 -8.08 1.56 7.41
N SER A 93 -9.07 1.57 8.30
CA SER A 93 -9.57 0.37 8.97
C SER A 93 -10.19 -0.62 7.97
N LYS A 94 -10.97 -0.12 7.01
CA LYS A 94 -11.53 -0.95 5.93
C LYS A 94 -10.44 -1.54 5.05
N TYR A 95 -9.40 -0.78 4.71
CA TYR A 95 -8.21 -1.31 4.02
C TYR A 95 -7.58 -2.47 4.81
N PHE A 96 -7.29 -2.28 6.10
CA PHE A 96 -6.67 -3.32 6.93
C PHE A 96 -7.54 -4.58 7.05
N ARG A 97 -8.86 -4.43 7.07
CA ARG A 97 -9.80 -5.57 7.10
C ARG A 97 -9.72 -6.41 5.82
N ILE A 98 -9.54 -5.79 4.67
CA ILE A 98 -9.52 -6.50 3.39
C ILE A 98 -8.11 -7.07 3.12
N ILE A 99 -7.05 -6.29 3.31
CA ILE A 99 -5.68 -6.75 3.07
C ILE A 99 -5.31 -7.96 3.95
N LYS A 100 -5.77 -8.01 5.22
CA LYS A 100 -5.49 -9.19 6.07
C LYS A 100 -6.13 -10.47 5.55
N ILE A 101 -7.32 -10.38 4.94
CA ILE A 101 -8.01 -11.53 4.34
C ILE A 101 -7.24 -11.96 3.08
N LEU A 102 -6.84 -11.01 2.24
CA LEU A 102 -6.01 -11.28 1.05
C LEU A 102 -4.68 -11.95 1.39
N ILE A 103 -4.00 -11.50 2.45
CA ILE A 103 -2.75 -12.10 2.92
C ILE A 103 -2.96 -13.57 3.30
N ILE A 104 -4.04 -13.89 4.04
CA ILE A 104 -4.34 -15.28 4.42
C ILE A 104 -4.58 -16.15 3.17
N VAL A 105 -5.35 -15.66 2.20
CA VAL A 105 -5.61 -16.39 0.95
C VAL A 105 -4.31 -16.63 0.17
N MET A 106 -3.45 -15.62 0.04
CA MET A 106 -2.16 -15.75 -0.64
C MET A 106 -1.22 -16.74 0.05
N LEU A 107 -1.20 -16.77 1.38
CA LEU A 107 -0.41 -17.75 2.14
C LEU A 107 -0.88 -19.19 1.88
N VAL A 108 -2.20 -19.42 1.86
CA VAL A 108 -2.75 -20.75 1.56
C VAL A 108 -2.38 -21.18 0.13
N LEU A 109 -2.55 -20.31 -0.86
CA LEU A 109 -2.19 -20.60 -2.25
C LEU A 109 -0.69 -20.85 -2.42
N MET A 110 0.16 -20.11 -1.71
CA MET A 110 1.61 -20.31 -1.72
C MET A 110 1.99 -21.70 -1.20
N VAL A 111 1.43 -22.13 -0.07
CA VAL A 111 1.68 -23.47 0.49
C VAL A 111 1.22 -24.58 -0.46
N LEU A 112 0.01 -24.44 -1.02
CA LEU A 112 -0.51 -25.39 -2.01
C LEU A 112 0.38 -25.46 -3.27
N GLY A 113 0.85 -24.31 -3.74
CA GLY A 113 1.77 -24.22 -4.87
C GLY A 113 3.09 -24.95 -4.63
N ILE A 114 3.68 -24.80 -3.44
CA ILE A 114 4.90 -25.52 -3.06
C ILE A 114 4.67 -27.03 -3.03
N ILE A 115 3.57 -27.49 -2.42
CA ILE A 115 3.24 -28.92 -2.36
C ILE A 115 3.08 -29.51 -3.77
N LEU A 116 2.36 -28.82 -4.65
CA LEU A 116 2.16 -29.24 -6.03
C LEU A 116 3.48 -29.29 -6.80
N MET A 117 4.34 -28.29 -6.60
CA MET A 117 5.64 -28.21 -7.27
C MET A 117 6.56 -29.37 -6.87
N ILE A 118 6.62 -29.72 -5.57
CA ILE A 118 7.35 -30.90 -5.07
C ILE A 118 6.77 -32.19 -5.67
N ALA A 119 5.44 -32.32 -5.67
CA ALA A 119 4.75 -33.51 -6.18
C ALA A 119 4.99 -33.75 -7.68
N LEU A 120 5.21 -32.71 -8.49
CA LEU A 120 5.52 -32.84 -9.92
C LEU A 120 7.01 -33.02 -10.21
N ILE A 121 7.89 -32.37 -9.43
CA ILE A 121 9.34 -32.39 -9.72
C ILE A 121 10.00 -33.70 -9.33
N ILE A 122 9.66 -34.29 -8.17
CA ILE A 122 10.24 -35.56 -7.73
C ILE A 122 10.07 -36.67 -8.78
N PRO A 123 8.85 -36.97 -9.29
CA PRO A 123 8.69 -38.01 -10.30
C PRO A 123 9.37 -37.64 -11.62
N LEU A 124 9.31 -36.37 -12.05
CA LEU A 124 9.99 -35.91 -13.27
C LEU A 124 11.50 -36.21 -13.21
N ILE A 125 12.15 -35.86 -12.09
CA ILE A 125 13.56 -36.13 -11.88
C ILE A 125 13.85 -37.64 -11.90
N SER A 126 13.01 -38.46 -11.24
CA SER A 126 13.20 -39.92 -11.21
C SER A 126 13.16 -40.54 -12.62
N THR A 127 12.23 -40.10 -13.48
CA THR A 127 12.12 -40.61 -14.85
C THR A 127 13.35 -40.27 -15.68
N ILE A 128 13.89 -39.05 -15.53
CA ILE A 128 15.09 -38.61 -16.25
C ILE A 128 16.31 -39.46 -15.86
N TYR A 129 16.46 -39.77 -14.57
CA TYR A 129 17.55 -40.63 -14.10
C TYR A 129 17.45 -42.05 -14.67
N GLU A 130 16.26 -42.62 -14.74
CA GLU A 130 16.05 -43.96 -15.31
C GLU A 130 16.41 -44.00 -16.81
N TYR A 131 16.02 -43.00 -17.60
CA TYR A 131 16.39 -42.91 -19.02
C TYR A 131 17.90 -42.83 -19.25
N GLN A 132 18.67 -42.17 -18.37
CA GLN A 132 20.13 -42.11 -18.50
C GLN A 132 20.79 -43.46 -18.22
N GLN A 133 20.24 -44.25 -17.29
CA GLN A 133 20.80 -45.54 -16.91
C GLN A 133 20.56 -46.63 -17.97
N TYR A 134 19.46 -46.57 -18.72
CA TYR A 134 19.18 -47.51 -19.83
C TYR A 134 19.84 -47.11 -21.16
N GLY A 135 20.37 -45.88 -21.28
CA GLY A 135 21.04 -45.37 -22.47
C GLY A 135 22.56 -45.58 -22.53
N SER A 136 23.14 -46.26 -21.54
CA SER A 136 24.56 -46.67 -21.44
C SER A 136 24.70 -48.19 -21.43
#